data_AF-A0AAD6C4P3-F1
#
_entry.id   AF-A0AAD6C4P3-F1
#
_cell.length_a   1.000
_cell.length_b   1.000
_cell.length_c   1.000
_cell.angle_alpha   90.00
_cell.angle_beta   90.00
_cell.angle_gamma   90.00
#
_symmetry.space_group_name_H-M   'P 1'
#
loop_
_entity.id
_entity.type
_entity.pdbx_description
1 polymer ?
#
loop_
_entity_poly.entity_id
_entity_poly.type
_entity_poly.pdbx_seq_one_letter_code
_entity_poly.pdbx_strand_id
1 'polypeptide(L)'
;MSFLGSGASKSNEDIKTALLQQVQQEAAMNNARALIGKINENCFDACVTAPGSSLSSKENSCMSSCMEKYINMWNVVSRSYMHRMNEERKKMGGDVAGLSL
;
A
#
# COMPACT_ATOMS: atom_id res chain seq x y z
N MET A 1 21.62 32.67 32.10
CA MET A 1 21.07 33.81 31.32
C MET A 1 20.68 33.27 29.94
N SER A 2 19.37 33.24 29.70
CA SER A 2 18.62 33.17 28.44
C SER A 2 19.28 32.59 27.19
N PHE A 3 18.93 31.34 26.84
CA PHE A 3 18.94 30.86 25.46
C PHE A 3 17.48 30.85 24.94
N LEU A 4 17.01 32.02 24.53
CA LEU A 4 15.75 32.19 23.79
C LEU A 4 16.03 31.89 22.31
N GLY A 5 15.86 30.63 21.91
CA GLY A 5 15.82 30.23 20.50
C GLY A 5 14.43 30.47 19.94
N SER A 6 14.32 31.44 19.04
CA SER A 6 13.09 31.88 18.37
C SER A 6 12.22 30.72 17.89
N GLY A 7 11.00 30.63 18.43
CA GLY A 7 9.95 29.79 17.91
C GLY A 7 9.56 30.27 16.52
N ALA A 8 10.08 29.60 15.49
CA ALA A 8 9.54 29.72 14.14
C ALA A 8 8.12 29.13 14.14
N SER A 9 7.12 29.99 14.06
CA SER A 9 5.74 29.62 13.76
C SER A 9 5.73 28.93 12.41
N LYS A 10 5.60 27.59 12.39
CA LYS A 10 5.32 26.83 11.16
C LYS A 10 4.08 27.45 10.52
N SER A 11 4.15 27.79 9.23
CA SER A 11 3.00 28.33 8.54
C SER A 11 1.89 27.28 8.48
N ASN A 12 0.63 27.71 8.37
CA ASN A 12 -0.50 26.77 8.20
C ASN A 12 -0.31 25.85 6.98
N GLU A 13 0.37 26.32 5.94
CA GLU A 13 0.70 25.53 4.75
C GLU A 13 1.74 24.44 5.05
N ASP A 14 2.73 24.71 5.90
CA ASP A 14 3.71 23.70 6.33
C ASP A 14 3.04 22.60 7.16
N ILE A 15 2.10 22.99 8.03
CA ILE A 15 1.32 22.05 8.85
C ILE A 15 0.43 21.18 7.97
N LYS A 16 -0.28 21.78 7.01
CA LYS A 16 -1.12 21.06 6.05
C LYS A 16 -0.30 20.06 5.22
N THR A 17 0.85 20.49 4.72
CA THR A 17 1.74 19.62 3.93
C THR A 17 2.26 18.45 4.76
N ALA A 18 2.70 18.70 5.99
CA ALA A 18 3.16 17.65 6.89
C ALA A 18 2.04 16.65 7.24
N LEU A 19 0.81 17.14 7.46
CA LEU A 19 -0.35 16.29 7.73
C LEU A 19 -0.71 15.42 6.51
N LEU A 20 -0.73 16.00 5.30
CA LEU A 20 -0.99 15.24 4.07
C LEU A 20 0.04 14.13 3.85
N GLN A 21 1.33 14.42 4.09
CA GLN A 21 2.38 13.42 4.02
C GLN A 21 2.17 12.29 5.04
N GLN A 22 1.79 12.62 6.27
CA GLN A 22 1.48 11.62 7.29
C GLN A 22 0.30 10.73 6.86
N VAL A 23 -0.80 11.32 6.39
CA VAL A 23 -1.98 10.58 5.92
C VAL A 23 -1.62 9.65 4.76
N GLN A 24 -0.81 10.13 3.80
CA GLN A 24 -0.35 9.30 2.68
C GLN A 24 0.50 8.11 3.15
N GLN A 25 1.40 8.33 4.10
CA GLN A 25 2.23 7.27 4.67
C GLN A 25 1.37 6.23 5.41
N GLU A 26 0.40 6.66 6.20
CA GLU A 26 -0.53 5.77 6.91
C GLU A 26 -1.38 4.95 5.93
N ALA A 27 -1.88 5.58 4.86
CA ALA A 27 -2.62 4.92 3.81
C ALA A 27 -1.76 3.84 3.10
N ALA A 28 -0.51 4.16 2.77
CA ALA A 28 0.43 3.21 2.18
C ALA A 28 0.68 2.00 3.09
N MET A 29 0.87 2.24 4.40
CA MET A 29 1.06 1.17 5.38
C MET A 29 -0.17 0.28 5.51
N ASN A 30 -1.37 0.86 5.51
CA ASN A 30 -2.62 0.09 5.59
C ASN A 30 -2.85 -0.77 4.34
N ASN A 31 -2.56 -0.22 3.15
CA ASN A 31 -2.62 -0.98 1.91
C ASN A 31 -1.64 -2.16 1.89
N ALA A 32 -0.41 -1.96 2.38
CA ALA A 32 0.58 -3.04 2.49
C ALA A 32 0.11 -4.15 3.45
N ARG A 33 -0.47 -3.78 4.60
CA ARG A 33 -1.05 -4.76 5.54
C ARG A 33 -2.19 -5.56 4.90
N ALA A 34 -3.07 -4.91 4.16
CA ALA A 34 -4.17 -5.57 3.46
C ALA A 34 -3.64 -6.56 2.39
N LEU A 35 -2.61 -6.17 1.65
CA LEU A 35 -1.95 -7.06 0.68
C LEU A 35 -1.37 -8.30 1.37
N ILE A 36 -0.64 -8.13 2.48
CA ILE A 36 -0.09 -9.25 3.25
C ILE A 36 -1.21 -10.16 3.77
N GLY A 37 -2.31 -9.58 4.28
CA GLY A 37 -3.48 -10.35 4.69
C GLY A 37 -4.02 -11.23 3.57
N LYS A 38 -4.14 -10.68 2.35
CA LYS A 38 -4.58 -11.45 1.18
C LYS A 38 -3.58 -12.49 0.71
N ILE A 39 -2.29 -12.23 0.82
CA ILE A 39 -1.26 -13.23 0.54
C ILE A 39 -1.41 -14.40 1.52
N ASN A 40 -1.57 -14.11 2.82
CA ASN A 40 -1.71 -15.14 3.84
C ASN A 40 -2.95 -16.01 3.60
N GLU A 41 -4.12 -15.40 3.36
CA GLU A 41 -5.35 -16.12 3.05
C GLU A 41 -5.18 -17.02 1.82
N ASN A 42 -4.82 -16.44 0.67
CA ASN A 42 -4.77 -17.18 -0.59
C ASN A 42 -3.69 -18.25 -0.62
N CYS A 43 -2.51 -17.96 -0.05
CA CYS A 43 -1.42 -18.93 -0.06
C CYS A 43 -1.60 -20.04 0.97
N PHE A 44 -2.26 -19.77 2.10
CA PHE A 44 -2.64 -20.82 3.03
C PHE A 44 -3.65 -21.78 2.39
N ASP A 45 -4.73 -21.24 1.80
CA ASP A 45 -5.75 -22.04 1.14
C ASP A 45 -5.19 -22.89 -0.02
N ALA A 46 -4.24 -22.33 -0.78
CA ALA A 46 -3.63 -23.03 -1.91
C ALA A 46 -2.60 -24.10 -1.50
N CYS A 47 -1.85 -23.89 -0.41
CA CYS A 47 -0.69 -24.71 -0.09
C CYS A 47 -0.92 -25.68 1.08
N VAL A 48 -1.78 -25.36 2.04
CA VAL A 48 -1.97 -26.14 3.28
C VAL A 48 -3.19 -27.06 3.13
N THR A 49 -2.96 -28.21 2.50
CA THR A 49 -4.04 -29.18 2.19
C THR A 49 -4.37 -30.13 3.34
N ALA A 50 -3.47 -30.28 4.31
CA ALA A 50 -3.65 -31.11 5.49
C ALA A 50 -3.10 -30.39 6.73
N PRO A 51 -3.92 -29.54 7.38
CA PRO A 51 -3.47 -28.73 8.51
C PRO A 51 -2.92 -29.58 9.65
N GLY A 52 -1.76 -29.18 10.18
CA GLY A 52 -1.11 -29.81 11.33
C GLY A 52 -0.54 -28.77 12.29
N SER A 53 0.19 -29.23 13.30
CA SER A 53 0.85 -28.35 14.28
C SER A 53 2.02 -27.55 13.69
N SER A 54 2.50 -27.94 12.51
CA SER A 54 3.59 -27.28 11.79
C SER A 54 3.42 -27.45 10.28
N LEU A 55 4.02 -26.55 9.51
CA LEU A 55 4.11 -26.68 8.06
C LEU A 55 5.15 -27.75 7.71
N SER A 56 4.77 -28.70 6.86
CA SER A 56 5.71 -29.62 6.23
C SER A 56 6.70 -28.88 5.33
N SER A 57 7.81 -29.52 4.96
CA SER A 57 8.77 -28.93 4.02
C SER A 57 8.12 -28.58 2.67
N LYS A 58 7.18 -29.41 2.20
CA LYS A 58 6.44 -29.17 0.96
C LYS A 58 5.53 -27.95 1.05
N GLU A 59 4.81 -27.79 2.16
CA GLU A 59 3.95 -26.63 2.40
C GLU A 59 4.77 -25.34 2.52
N ASN A 60 5.92 -25.39 3.21
CA ASN A 60 6.84 -24.24 3.26
C ASN A 60 7.33 -23.83 1.87
N SER A 61 7.80 -24.78 1.06
CA SER A 61 8.25 -24.48 -0.32
C SER A 61 7.11 -23.95 -1.20
N CYS A 62 5.90 -24.51 -1.06
CA CYS A 62 4.72 -24.00 -1.74
C CYS A 62 4.41 -22.56 -1.31
N MET A 63 4.42 -22.28 0.00
CA MET A 63 4.13 -20.97 0.55
C MET A 63 5.10 -19.92 0.00
N SER A 64 6.41 -20.18 0.04
CA SER A 64 7.42 -19.28 -0.53
C SER A 64 7.15 -18.97 -2.00
N SER A 65 6.87 -20.00 -2.81
CA SER A 65 6.58 -19.82 -4.23
C SER A 65 5.25 -19.08 -4.46
N CYS A 66 4.23 -19.36 -3.66
CA CYS A 66 2.94 -18.70 -3.75
C CYS A 66 3.07 -17.20 -3.45
N MET A 67 3.76 -16.83 -2.37
CA MET A 67 3.97 -15.44 -1.99
C MET A 67 4.68 -14.65 -3.10
N GLU A 68 5.75 -15.21 -3.66
CA GLU A 68 6.48 -14.60 -4.79
C GLU A 68 5.58 -14.40 -6.02
N LYS A 69 4.84 -15.46 -6.41
CA LYS A 69 3.91 -15.40 -7.55
C LYS A 69 2.80 -14.39 -7.32
N TYR A 70 2.24 -14.32 -6.11
CA TYR A 70 1.17 -13.41 -5.76
C TYR A 70 1.65 -11.95 -5.83
N ILE A 71 2.82 -11.64 -5.29
CA ILE A 71 3.41 -10.29 -5.37
C ILE A 71 3.67 -9.92 -6.83
N ASN A 72 4.23 -10.83 -7.63
CA ASN A 72 4.46 -10.60 -9.06
C ASN A 72 3.16 -10.31 -9.82
N MET A 73 2.11 -11.10 -9.56
CA MET A 73 0.77 -10.85 -10.10
C MET A 73 0.25 -9.47 -9.66
N TRP A 74 0.30 -9.16 -8.36
CA TRP A 74 -0.19 -7.89 -7.83
C TRP A 74 0.52 -6.70 -8.48
N ASN A 75 1.84 -6.78 -8.66
CA ASN A 75 2.64 -5.74 -9.32
C ASN A 75 2.17 -5.49 -10.78
N VAL A 76 1.90 -6.54 -11.54
CA VAL A 76 1.41 -6.42 -12.93
C VAL A 76 0.01 -5.83 -12.97
N VAL A 77 -0.90 -6.33 -12.13
CA VAL A 77 -2.29 -5.85 -12.06
C VAL A 77 -2.33 -4.40 -11.60
N SER A 78 -1.57 -4.05 -10.56
CA SER A 78 -1.49 -2.69 -10.00
C SER A 78 -1.05 -1.68 -11.05
N ARG A 79 0.04 -1.96 -11.78
CA ARG A 79 0.50 -1.08 -12.88
C ARG A 79 -0.55 -0.94 -13.98
N SER A 80 -1.15 -2.05 -14.40
CA SER A 80 -2.16 -2.05 -15.46
C SER A 80 -3.41 -1.25 -15.07
N TYR A 81 -3.86 -1.43 -13.82
CA TYR A 81 -4.99 -0.70 -13.26
C TYR A 81 -4.70 0.80 -13.15
N MET A 82 -3.55 1.18 -12.62
CA MET A 82 -3.14 2.59 -12.50
C MET A 82 -2.99 3.26 -13.86
N HIS A 83 -2.44 2.55 -14.85
CA HIS A 83 -2.37 3.05 -16.22
C HIS A 83 -3.77 3.36 -16.76
N ARG A 84 -4.72 2.43 -16.65
CA ARG A 84 -6.10 2.64 -17.07
C ARG A 84 -6.77 3.78 -16.31
N MET A 85 -6.62 3.83 -14.99
CA MET A 85 -7.20 4.89 -14.16
C MET A 85 -6.74 6.27 -14.59
N ASN A 86 -5.45 6.44 -14.86
CA ASN A 86 -4.90 7.72 -15.33
C ASN A 86 -5.45 8.12 -16.70
N GLU A 87 -5.61 7.17 -17.62
CA GLU A 87 -6.21 7.43 -18.94
C GLU A 87 -7.69 7.83 -18.82
N GLU A 88 -8.46 7.14 -17.98
CA GLU A 88 -9.86 7.49 -17.72
C GLU A 88 -9.98 8.87 -17.03
N ARG A 89 -9.09 9.21 -16.09
CA ARG A 89 -9.06 10.55 -15.49
C ARG A 89 -8.80 11.65 -16.52
N LYS A 90 -7.91 11.42 -17.50
CA LYS A 90 -7.69 12.37 -18.60
C LYS A 90 -8.91 12.50 -19.50
N LYS A 91 -9.58 11.39 -19.83
CA LYS A 91 -10.82 11.40 -20.64
C LYS A 91 -11.99 12.09 -19.92
N MET A 92 -12.06 11.96 -18.61
CA MET A 92 -13.02 12.67 -17.75
C MET A 92 -12.61 14.13 -17.48
N GLY A 93 -11.48 14.59 -18.02
CA GLY A 93 -10.91 15.93 -17.88
C GLY A 93 -11.63 17.03 -18.64
N GLY A 94 -12.95 17.08 -18.54
CA GLY A 94 -13.77 18.26 -18.85
C GLY A 94 -14.04 19.15 -17.63
N ASP A 95 -14.19 18.61 -16.41
CA ASP A 95 -14.74 19.38 -15.26
C ASP A 95 -14.19 19.02 -13.86
N VAL A 96 -13.02 18.39 -13.71
CA VAL A 96 -12.50 17.96 -12.38
C VAL A 96 -11.17 18.63 -11.99
N ALA A 97 -10.95 19.87 -12.44
CA ALA A 97 -9.81 20.69 -11.97
C ALA A 97 -9.91 21.12 -10.48
N GLY A 98 -10.98 20.74 -9.76
CA GLY A 98 -11.25 21.15 -8.38
C GLY A 98 -10.97 20.12 -7.28
N LEU A 99 -10.54 18.90 -7.59
CA LEU A 99 -10.29 17.85 -6.57
C LEU A 99 -8.85 17.35 -6.63
N SER A 100 -7.93 18.28 -6.42
CA SER A 100 -6.59 17.97 -5.92
C SER A 100 -6.68 17.81 -4.40
N LEU A 101 -7.07 16.61 -3.96
CA LEU A 101 -6.81 16.12 -2.59
C LEU A 101 -5.41 15.52 -2.53
#